data_AF-A0A6B2G3C8-F1
#
_entry.id   AF-A0A6B2G3C8-F1
#
_cell.length_a   1.000
_cell.length_b   1.000
_cell.length_c   1.000
_cell.angle_alpha   90.00
_cell.angle_beta   90.00
_cell.angle_gamma   90.00
#
_symmetry.space_group_name_H-M   'P 1'
#
loop_
_entity.id
_entity.type
_entity.pdbx_description
1 polymer ?
#
loop_
_entity_poly.entity_id
_entity_poly.type
_entity_poly.pdbx_seq_one_letter_code
_entity_poly.pdbx_strand_id
1 'polypeptide(L)'
;MQEHLLFNFISFMEAHQFKHQYKYLLDKIVEKPEIFSIYIGVEQIVANISSFCNIWVHFQVLWDYNFNDLAQKFTTTEQWAEFYSSFNSFKLFRTPKSIRVYPFVMVRYKLVKMHLNAKYKEWTEQIFARISSIHNVQLVSLVEKIKKENCVVSTDSNSISSLVEIATLIGDLDDQKKKLSKFSSEIKTIISVQKILESNNIPVDSF
;
A
#
# COMPACT_ATOMS: atom_id res chain seq x y z
N MET A 1 -38.03 -74.49 -27.58
CA MET A 1 -38.78 -73.22 -27.73
C MET A 1 -37.95 -71.99 -27.35
N GLN A 2 -37.06 -72.06 -26.35
CA GLN A 2 -36.22 -70.92 -25.93
C GLN A 2 -35.06 -70.57 -26.88
N GLU A 3 -34.49 -71.55 -27.59
CA GLU A 3 -33.36 -71.30 -28.52
C GLU A 3 -33.78 -70.48 -29.74
N HIS A 4 -35.02 -70.65 -30.24
CA HIS A 4 -35.56 -69.82 -31.32
C HIS A 4 -35.79 -68.36 -30.90
N LEU A 5 -36.10 -68.10 -29.63
CA LEU A 5 -36.24 -66.74 -29.11
C LEU A 5 -34.88 -66.07 -28.93
N LEU A 6 -33.86 -66.81 -28.49
CA LEU A 6 -32.48 -66.34 -28.45
C LEU A 6 -31.92 -66.04 -29.85
N PHE A 7 -32.16 -66.91 -30.81
CA PHE A 7 -31.73 -66.71 -32.20
C PHE A 7 -32.45 -65.52 -32.86
N ASN A 8 -33.75 -65.35 -32.61
CA ASN A 8 -34.51 -64.20 -33.08
C ASN A 8 -34.08 -62.91 -32.37
N PHE A 9 -33.74 -62.97 -31.08
CA PHE A 9 -33.22 -61.81 -30.34
C PHE A 9 -31.83 -61.41 -30.83
N ILE A 10 -30.92 -62.37 -31.05
CA ILE A 10 -29.57 -62.10 -31.57
C ILE A 10 -29.67 -61.60 -33.02
N SER A 11 -30.48 -62.22 -33.88
CA SER A 11 -30.71 -61.76 -35.24
C SER A 11 -31.39 -60.37 -35.28
N PHE A 12 -32.29 -60.09 -34.33
CA PHE A 12 -32.89 -58.76 -34.17
C PHE A 12 -31.86 -57.74 -33.71
N MET A 13 -30.96 -58.11 -32.79
CA MET A 13 -29.86 -57.27 -32.31
C MET A 13 -28.74 -57.07 -33.35
N GLU A 14 -28.55 -58.00 -34.28
CA GLU A 14 -27.63 -57.87 -35.40
C GLU A 14 -28.23 -57.07 -36.57
N ALA A 15 -29.53 -57.27 -36.85
CA ALA A 15 -30.27 -56.54 -37.89
C ALA A 15 -30.54 -55.09 -37.49
N HIS A 16 -30.85 -54.83 -36.22
CA HIS A 16 -30.81 -53.50 -35.63
C HIS A 16 -29.41 -53.30 -35.09
N GLN A 17 -28.47 -52.91 -35.96
CA GLN A 17 -27.20 -52.36 -35.51
C GLN A 17 -27.50 -51.26 -34.48
N PHE A 18 -27.54 -51.62 -33.20
CA PHE A 18 -27.27 -50.72 -32.09
C PHE A 18 -25.77 -50.41 -32.15
N LYS A 19 -25.37 -49.81 -33.28
CA LYS A 19 -24.11 -49.11 -33.53
C LYS A 19 -24.03 -47.83 -32.70
N HIS A 20 -24.91 -47.66 -31.72
CA HIS A 20 -24.71 -46.70 -30.66
C HIS A 20 -23.85 -47.37 -29.59
N GLN A 21 -22.64 -47.78 -29.99
CA GLN A 21 -21.53 -47.85 -29.04
C GLN A 21 -21.49 -46.50 -28.33
N TYR A 22 -21.23 -46.47 -27.02
CA TYR A 22 -21.12 -45.24 -26.23
C TYR A 22 -20.31 -44.14 -26.94
N LYS A 23 -19.32 -44.54 -27.75
CA LYS A 23 -18.55 -43.68 -28.64
C LYS A 23 -19.39 -42.85 -29.62
N TYR A 24 -20.35 -43.44 -30.32
CA TYR A 24 -21.22 -42.73 -31.26
C TYR A 24 -22.15 -41.72 -30.55
N LEU A 25 -22.61 -42.06 -29.34
CA LEU A 25 -23.39 -41.12 -28.53
C LEU A 25 -22.53 -39.95 -28.03
N LEU A 26 -21.27 -40.21 -27.68
CA LEU A 26 -20.30 -39.17 -27.32
C LEU A 26 -19.99 -38.27 -28.51
N ASP A 27 -19.74 -38.81 -29.70
CA ASP A 27 -19.49 -38.03 -30.92
C ASP A 27 -20.69 -37.12 -31.24
N LYS A 28 -21.91 -37.64 -31.11
CA LYS A 28 -23.15 -36.85 -31.30
C LYS A 28 -23.38 -35.79 -30.21
N ILE A 29 -22.87 -36.00 -29.00
CA ILE A 29 -22.91 -35.01 -27.91
C ILE A 29 -21.84 -33.93 -28.13
N VAL A 30 -20.66 -34.30 -28.65
CA VAL A 30 -19.58 -33.37 -29.01
C VAL A 30 -19.99 -32.40 -30.11
N GLU A 31 -20.81 -32.84 -31.06
CA GLU A 31 -21.38 -31.98 -32.10
C GLU A 31 -22.45 -31.01 -31.59
N LYS A 32 -22.94 -31.16 -30.35
CA LYS A 32 -23.96 -30.24 -29.83
C LYS A 32 -23.34 -28.89 -29.45
N PRO A 33 -24.03 -27.77 -29.77
CA PRO A 33 -23.61 -26.44 -29.35
C PRO A 33 -23.59 -26.26 -27.82
N GLU A 34 -24.20 -27.19 -27.08
CA GLU A 34 -24.24 -27.23 -25.61
C GLU A 34 -22.85 -27.45 -24.99
N ILE A 35 -21.96 -28.25 -25.59
CA ILE A 35 -20.59 -28.39 -25.05
C ILE A 35 -19.80 -27.10 -25.23
N PHE A 36 -19.98 -26.45 -26.39
CA PHE A 36 -19.32 -25.19 -26.67
C PHE A 36 -19.77 -24.09 -25.71
N SER A 37 -21.07 -24.04 -25.37
CA SER A 37 -21.57 -23.08 -24.37
C SER A 37 -21.07 -23.39 -22.96
N ILE A 38 -20.95 -24.68 -22.58
CA ILE A 38 -20.33 -25.09 -21.31
C ILE A 38 -18.85 -24.69 -21.27
N TYR A 39 -18.10 -24.92 -22.34
CA TYR A 39 -16.70 -24.52 -22.45
C TYR A 39 -16.53 -23.00 -22.28
N ILE A 40 -17.34 -22.20 -22.98
CA ILE A 40 -17.36 -20.73 -22.81
C ILE A 40 -17.67 -20.36 -21.36
N GLY A 41 -18.64 -21.03 -20.72
CA GLY A 41 -18.97 -20.79 -19.31
C GLY A 41 -17.79 -21.06 -18.38
N VAL A 42 -17.03 -22.13 -18.62
CA VAL A 42 -15.81 -22.46 -17.86
C VAL A 42 -14.72 -21.41 -18.09
N GLU A 43 -14.47 -21.02 -19.34
CA GLU A 43 -13.48 -19.98 -19.68
C GLU A 43 -13.81 -18.63 -19.02
N GLN A 44 -15.09 -18.25 -18.97
CA GLN A 44 -15.53 -17.04 -18.27
C GLN A 44 -15.27 -17.12 -16.76
N ILE A 45 -15.47 -18.28 -16.13
CA ILE A 45 -15.16 -18.49 -14.71
C ILE A 45 -13.65 -18.36 -14.48
N VAL A 46 -12.83 -18.96 -15.35
CA VAL A 46 -11.36 -18.85 -15.28
C VAL A 46 -10.92 -17.40 -15.43
N ALA A 47 -11.46 -16.66 -16.41
CA ALA A 47 -11.18 -15.25 -16.61
C ALA A 47 -11.56 -14.39 -15.38
N ASN A 48 -12.73 -14.66 -14.78
CA ASN A 48 -13.18 -13.97 -13.58
C ASN A 48 -12.32 -14.29 -12.35
N ILE A 49 -11.78 -15.50 -12.24
CA ILE A 49 -10.82 -15.88 -11.19
C ILE A 49 -9.50 -15.15 -11.43
N SER A 50 -8.97 -15.19 -12.65
CA SER A 50 -7.72 -14.51 -13.02
C SER A 50 -7.79 -13.00 -12.76
N SER A 51 -8.90 -12.36 -13.14
CA SER A 51 -9.12 -10.93 -12.87
C SER A 51 -9.11 -10.63 -11.36
N PHE A 52 -9.74 -11.49 -10.55
CA PHE A 52 -9.71 -11.35 -9.10
C PHE A 52 -8.32 -11.60 -8.50
N CYS A 53 -7.55 -12.57 -9.02
CA CYS A 53 -6.16 -12.79 -8.64
C CYS A 53 -5.28 -11.58 -8.98
N ASN A 54 -5.48 -10.94 -10.14
CA ASN A 54 -4.71 -9.77 -10.57
C ASN A 54 -4.84 -8.57 -9.62
N ILE A 55 -5.99 -8.42 -8.94
CA ILE A 55 -6.15 -7.40 -7.90
C ILE A 55 -5.09 -7.57 -6.79
N TRP A 56 -4.76 -8.81 -6.44
CA TRP A 56 -3.77 -9.10 -5.41
C TRP A 56 -2.33 -8.90 -5.89
N VAL A 57 -2.08 -9.07 -7.19
CA VAL A 57 -0.77 -8.79 -7.81
C VAL A 57 -0.38 -7.31 -7.69
N HIS A 58 -1.34 -6.38 -7.69
CA HIS A 58 -1.03 -4.96 -7.47
C HIS A 58 -0.37 -4.69 -6.11
N PHE A 59 -0.58 -5.54 -5.11
CA PHE A 59 0.08 -5.42 -3.81
C PHE A 59 1.43 -6.11 -3.73
N GLN A 60 1.87 -6.78 -4.79
CA GLN A 60 3.19 -7.39 -4.88
C GLN A 60 4.31 -6.36 -4.66
N VAL A 61 4.10 -5.11 -5.08
CA VAL A 61 5.01 -3.97 -4.82
C VAL A 61 5.35 -3.82 -3.33
N LEU A 62 4.41 -4.10 -2.42
CA LEU A 62 4.67 -3.98 -0.98
C LEU A 62 5.65 -5.03 -0.45
N TRP A 63 5.77 -6.17 -1.13
CA TRP A 63 6.56 -7.31 -0.67
C TRP A 63 7.86 -7.44 -1.44
N ASP A 64 7.89 -7.04 -2.70
CA ASP A 64 9.07 -7.10 -3.56
C ASP A 64 10.07 -5.98 -3.28
N TYR A 65 9.59 -4.82 -2.82
CA TYR A 65 10.47 -3.70 -2.52
C TYR A 65 11.06 -3.80 -1.11
N ASN A 66 12.37 -3.61 -1.01
CA ASN A 66 13.05 -3.43 0.26
C ASN A 66 12.83 -1.98 0.73
N PHE A 67 12.27 -1.83 1.94
CA PHE A 67 12.01 -0.52 2.52
C PHE A 67 13.28 0.33 2.61
N ASN A 68 14.42 -0.28 2.92
CA ASN A 68 15.68 0.45 3.09
C ASN A 68 16.16 1.11 1.79
N ASP A 69 15.96 0.45 0.65
CA ASP A 69 16.38 0.97 -0.65
C ASP A 69 15.45 2.10 -1.13
N LEU A 70 14.17 2.03 -0.75
CA LEU A 70 13.23 3.14 -0.97
C LEU A 70 13.51 4.31 -0.05
N ALA A 71 13.83 4.05 1.23
CA ALA A 71 14.10 5.08 2.21
C ALA A 71 15.30 5.96 1.85
N GLN A 72 16.29 5.42 1.15
CA GLN A 72 17.44 6.18 0.66
C GLN A 72 17.08 7.26 -0.36
N LYS A 73 15.93 7.15 -1.03
CA LYS A 73 15.49 8.11 -2.05
C LYS A 73 14.86 9.37 -1.45
N PHE A 74 14.44 9.31 -0.19
CA PHE A 74 13.70 10.38 0.46
C PHE A 74 14.55 11.03 1.55
N THR A 75 14.96 12.27 1.34
CA THR A 75 15.86 12.99 2.25
C THR A 75 15.16 14.04 3.11
N THR A 76 14.04 14.59 2.62
CA THR A 76 13.32 15.66 3.33
C THR A 76 12.00 15.18 3.91
N THR A 77 11.58 15.83 5.00
CA THR A 77 10.34 15.55 5.72
C THR A 77 9.10 15.69 4.81
N GLU A 78 9.13 16.64 3.86
CA GLU A 78 8.07 16.88 2.88
C GLU A 78 7.94 15.73 1.88
N GLN A 79 9.06 15.23 1.34
CA GLN A 79 9.06 14.08 0.44
C GLN A 79 8.50 12.82 1.12
N TRP A 80 8.84 12.62 2.39
CA TRP A 80 8.28 11.54 3.20
C TRP A 80 6.78 11.72 3.45
N ALA A 81 6.29 12.95 3.65
CA ALA A 81 4.87 13.23 3.82
C ALA A 81 4.06 13.01 2.54
N GLU A 82 4.58 13.40 1.38
CA GLU A 82 3.98 13.12 0.07
C GLU A 82 3.94 11.63 -0.24
N PHE A 83 5.04 10.93 0.05
CA PHE A 83 5.12 9.48 -0.04
C PHE A 83 4.09 8.80 0.87
N TYR A 84 3.97 9.25 2.13
CA TYR A 84 2.98 8.73 3.06
C TYR A 84 1.55 8.97 2.57
N SER A 85 1.24 10.15 2.01
CA SER A 85 -0.09 10.44 1.45
C SER A 85 -0.44 9.49 0.29
N SER A 86 0.51 9.27 -0.60
CA SER A 86 0.40 8.31 -1.71
C SER A 86 0.24 6.88 -1.19
N PHE A 87 1.00 6.53 -0.14
CA PHE A 87 0.92 5.23 0.52
C PHE A 87 -0.41 4.99 1.24
N ASN A 88 -0.94 6.02 1.92
CA ASN A 88 -2.19 5.96 2.65
C ASN A 88 -3.39 5.82 1.70
N SER A 89 -3.27 6.23 0.44
CA SER A 89 -4.29 5.97 -0.60
C SER A 89 -4.48 4.46 -0.86
N PHE A 90 -3.46 3.63 -0.67
CA PHE A 90 -3.60 2.17 -0.71
C PHE A 90 -4.47 1.61 0.43
N LYS A 91 -4.73 2.40 1.49
CA LYS A 91 -5.63 2.02 2.59
C LYS A 91 -7.07 1.82 2.11
N LEU A 92 -7.51 2.60 1.12
CA LEU A 92 -8.85 2.50 0.54
C LEU A 92 -9.07 1.15 -0.18
N PHE A 93 -7.99 0.55 -0.70
CA PHE A 93 -8.01 -0.75 -1.36
C PHE A 93 -7.93 -1.95 -0.39
N ARG A 94 -7.96 -1.75 0.95
CA ARG A 94 -7.83 -2.83 1.96
C ARG A 94 -9.11 -3.63 2.24
N THR A 95 -10.20 -3.30 1.55
CA THR A 95 -11.49 -4.00 1.66
C THR A 95 -11.83 -4.91 0.47
N PRO A 96 -10.88 -5.62 -0.19
CA PRO A 96 -11.29 -6.65 -1.11
C PRO A 96 -11.91 -7.78 -0.28
N LYS A 97 -13.02 -8.32 -0.77
CA LYS A 97 -13.65 -9.51 -0.18
C LYS A 97 -12.58 -10.59 -0.06
N SER A 98 -12.29 -11.05 1.17
CA SER A 98 -11.23 -12.04 1.44
C SER A 98 -11.60 -13.45 0.98
N ILE A 99 -12.87 -13.64 0.62
CA ILE A 99 -13.42 -14.89 0.12
C ILE A 99 -14.28 -14.54 -1.08
N ARG A 100 -14.04 -15.23 -2.20
CA ARG A 100 -14.93 -15.20 -3.35
C ARG A 100 -15.26 -16.64 -3.74
N VAL A 101 -16.55 -16.92 -3.81
CA VAL A 101 -17.07 -18.24 -4.18
C VAL A 101 -17.48 -18.19 -5.64
N TYR A 102 -16.90 -19.08 -6.43
CA TYR A 102 -17.30 -19.39 -7.80
C TYR A 102 -17.99 -20.76 -7.80
N PRO A 103 -18.77 -21.11 -8.84
CA PRO A 103 -19.58 -22.33 -8.86
C PRO A 103 -18.83 -23.64 -8.53
N PHE A 104 -17.53 -23.71 -8.84
CA PHE A 104 -16.69 -24.89 -8.58
C PHE A 104 -15.37 -24.59 -7.86
N VAL A 105 -15.10 -23.32 -7.54
CA VAL A 105 -13.82 -22.88 -6.97
C VAL A 105 -14.08 -21.87 -5.86
N MET A 106 -13.48 -22.08 -4.70
CA MET A 106 -13.49 -21.09 -3.62
C MET A 106 -12.10 -20.53 -3.45
N VAL A 107 -11.93 -19.23 -3.74
CA VAL A 107 -10.64 -18.56 -3.56
C VAL A 107 -10.64 -17.83 -2.22
N ARG A 108 -9.71 -18.21 -1.34
CA ARG A 108 -9.57 -17.66 0.02
C ARG A 108 -8.26 -16.88 0.13
N TYR A 109 -8.36 -15.56 0.24
CA TYR A 109 -7.23 -14.65 0.44
C TYR A 109 -7.08 -14.19 1.91
N LYS A 110 -7.65 -14.92 2.86
CA LYS A 110 -7.55 -14.56 4.29
C LYS A 110 -6.08 -14.46 4.74
N LEU A 111 -5.25 -15.44 4.39
CA LEU A 111 -3.83 -15.45 4.74
C LEU A 111 -3.07 -14.31 4.06
N VAL A 112 -3.23 -14.15 2.74
CA VAL A 112 -2.60 -13.06 1.97
C VAL A 112 -2.99 -11.69 2.52
N LYS A 113 -4.26 -11.47 2.84
CA LYS A 113 -4.74 -10.23 3.47
C LYS A 113 -4.09 -9.98 4.83
N MET A 114 -3.94 -11.01 5.67
CA MET A 114 -3.26 -10.87 6.96
C MET A 114 -1.79 -10.50 6.78
N HIS A 115 -1.06 -11.20 5.90
CA HIS A 115 0.34 -10.88 5.61
C HIS A 115 0.51 -9.46 5.05
N LEU A 116 -0.38 -9.05 4.15
CA LEU A 116 -0.33 -7.73 3.53
C LEU A 116 -0.61 -6.63 4.54
N ASN A 117 -1.58 -6.85 5.44
CA ASN A 117 -1.86 -5.92 6.52
C ASN A 117 -0.69 -5.82 7.51
N ALA A 118 -0.03 -6.93 7.82
CA ALA A 118 1.16 -6.94 8.66
C ALA A 118 2.30 -6.15 8.00
N LYS A 119 2.60 -6.39 6.72
CA LYS A 119 3.62 -5.63 5.99
C LYS A 119 3.29 -4.16 5.84
N TYR A 120 2.04 -3.82 5.56
CA TYR A 120 1.61 -2.42 5.56
C TYR A 120 1.89 -1.75 6.91
N LYS A 121 1.55 -2.43 8.02
CA LYS A 121 1.76 -1.89 9.36
C LYS A 121 3.24 -1.66 9.62
N GLU A 122 4.07 -2.66 9.31
CA GLU A 122 5.53 -2.56 9.41
C GLU A 122 6.09 -1.39 8.59
N TRP A 123 5.68 -1.24 7.33
CA TRP A 123 6.11 -0.12 6.49
C TRP A 123 5.67 1.22 7.05
N THR A 124 4.43 1.31 7.52
CA THR A 124 3.89 2.53 8.13
C THR A 124 4.72 2.93 9.35
N GLU A 125 5.01 1.98 10.24
CA GLU A 125 5.86 2.20 11.42
C GLU A 125 7.27 2.65 11.02
N GLN A 126 7.87 2.02 10.00
CA GLN A 126 9.21 2.41 9.53
C GLN A 126 9.24 3.80 8.86
N ILE A 127 8.23 4.16 8.06
CA ILE A 127 8.07 5.51 7.49
C ILE A 127 8.04 6.53 8.61
N PHE A 128 7.22 6.30 9.62
CA PHE A 128 7.09 7.23 10.72
C PHE A 128 8.34 7.32 11.58
N ALA A 129 9.01 6.21 11.87
CA ALA A 129 10.30 6.22 12.57
C ALA A 129 11.34 7.08 11.83
N ARG A 130 11.37 7.03 10.49
CA ARG A 130 12.26 7.87 9.69
C ARG A 130 11.86 9.35 9.74
N ILE A 131 10.57 9.67 9.59
CA ILE A 131 10.07 11.05 9.70
C ILE A 131 10.41 11.63 11.07
N SER A 132 10.14 10.90 12.16
CA SER A 132 10.45 11.33 13.52
C SER A 132 11.95 11.52 13.74
N SER A 133 12.79 10.64 13.21
CA SER A 133 14.26 10.78 13.31
C SER A 133 14.76 12.04 12.60
N ILE A 134 14.31 12.30 11.36
CA ILE A 134 14.68 13.51 10.60
C ILE A 134 14.18 14.76 11.33
N HIS A 135 12.94 14.73 11.80
CA HIS A 135 12.30 15.83 12.52
C HIS A 135 13.01 16.15 13.84
N ASN A 136 13.41 15.14 14.61
CA ASN A 136 14.19 15.32 15.84
C ASN A 136 15.56 15.96 15.57
N VAL A 137 16.25 15.53 14.51
CA VAL A 137 17.53 16.16 14.11
C VAL A 137 17.30 17.63 13.72
N GLN A 138 16.24 17.92 12.96
CA GLN A 138 15.88 19.29 12.61
C GLN A 138 15.56 20.13 13.86
N LEU A 139 14.75 19.61 14.78
CA LEU A 139 14.40 20.26 16.05
C LEU A 139 15.62 20.57 16.91
N VAL A 140 16.48 19.59 17.16
CA VAL A 140 17.69 19.76 17.97
C VAL A 140 18.59 20.84 17.34
N SER A 141 18.79 20.78 16.01
CA SER A 141 19.60 21.78 15.31
C SER A 141 19.02 23.20 15.41
N LEU A 142 17.70 23.34 15.43
CA LEU A 142 17.04 24.63 15.58
C LEU A 142 17.15 25.16 17.01
N VAL A 143 16.95 24.31 18.00
CA VAL A 143 17.14 24.68 19.41
C VAL A 143 18.58 25.12 19.67
N GLU A 144 19.57 24.42 19.09
CA GLU A 144 20.98 24.82 19.17
C GLU A 144 21.25 26.17 18.50
N LYS A 145 20.70 26.41 17.29
CA LYS A 145 20.81 27.72 16.61
C LYS A 145 20.20 28.84 17.44
N ILE A 146 18.99 28.64 17.98
CA ILE A 146 18.30 29.63 18.83
C ILE A 146 19.11 29.91 20.10
N LYS A 147 19.63 28.87 20.77
CA LYS A 147 20.48 29.03 21.97
C LYS A 147 21.76 29.82 21.65
N LYS A 148 22.42 29.51 20.54
CA LYS A 148 23.63 30.20 20.11
C LYS A 148 23.36 31.68 19.84
N GLU A 149 22.28 32.00 19.15
CA GLU A 149 21.91 33.38 18.84
C GLU A 149 21.49 34.17 20.09
N ASN A 150 20.74 33.56 21.01
CA ASN A 150 20.40 34.19 22.30
C ASN A 150 21.63 34.43 23.18
N CYS A 151 22.65 33.55 23.12
CA CYS A 151 23.90 33.71 23.86
C CYS A 151 24.69 34.95 23.38
N VAL A 152 24.74 35.19 22.07
CA VAL A 152 25.41 36.37 21.48
C VAL A 152 24.76 37.67 21.95
N VAL A 153 23.42 37.71 22.03
CA VAL A 153 22.68 38.90 22.52
C VAL A 153 23.01 39.22 23.98
N SER A 154 23.19 38.19 24.80
CA SER A 154 23.45 38.38 26.23
C SER A 154 24.86 38.90 26.56
N THR A 155 25.85 38.63 25.70
CA THR A 155 27.25 39.05 25.94
C THR A 155 27.50 40.50 25.56
N ASP A 156 26.74 41.05 24.60
CA ASP A 156 27.02 42.35 23.99
C ASP A 156 26.26 43.52 24.68
N SER A 157 25.36 43.22 25.61
CA SER A 157 24.48 44.21 26.26
C SER A 157 25.09 44.95 27.45
N ASN A 158 26.29 44.56 27.91
CA ASN A 158 26.81 44.98 29.22
C ASN A 158 27.63 46.29 29.24
N SER A 159 27.76 47.01 28.13
CA SER A 159 28.43 48.32 28.12
C SER A 159 28.03 49.15 26.90
N ILE A 160 27.04 50.03 27.07
CA ILE A 160 26.59 51.00 26.08
C ILE A 160 26.96 52.40 26.57
N SER A 161 27.82 53.10 25.85
CA SER A 161 28.34 54.42 26.22
C SER A 161 28.17 55.49 25.13
N SER A 162 27.94 55.11 23.86
CA SER A 162 27.86 56.06 22.73
C SER A 162 26.60 55.91 21.84
N LEU A 163 26.20 56.99 21.17
CA LEU A 163 25.08 57.00 20.19
C LEU A 163 25.34 56.11 18.97
N VAL A 164 26.61 55.96 18.59
CA VAL A 164 27.04 55.05 17.52
C VAL A 164 26.83 53.60 17.95
N GLU A 165 27.17 53.25 19.20
CA GLU A 165 26.89 51.92 19.78
C GLU A 165 25.38 51.64 19.84
N ILE A 166 24.54 52.64 20.12
CA ILE A 166 23.07 52.46 20.09
C ILE A 166 22.58 52.18 18.67
N ALA A 167 23.08 52.88 17.66
CA ALA A 167 22.68 52.66 16.26
C ALA A 167 23.12 51.28 15.74
N THR A 168 24.32 50.82 16.12
CA THR A 168 24.78 49.46 15.79
C THR A 168 23.93 48.40 16.50
N LEU A 169 23.60 48.62 17.77
CA LEU A 169 22.69 47.72 18.50
C LEU A 169 21.29 47.65 17.88
N ILE A 170 20.75 48.76 17.39
CA ILE A 170 19.46 48.76 16.67
C ILE A 170 19.57 47.94 15.37
N GLY A 171 20.65 48.11 14.62
CA GLY A 171 20.91 47.31 13.41
C GLY A 171 21.00 45.81 13.71
N ASP A 172 21.73 45.45 14.77
CA ASP A 172 21.87 44.07 15.22
C ASP A 172 20.53 43.48 15.68
N LEU A 173 19.71 44.27 16.40
CA LEU A 173 18.36 43.89 16.81
C LEU A 173 17.39 43.71 15.63
N ASP A 174 17.51 44.51 14.57
CA ASP A 174 16.69 44.36 13.36
C ASP A 174 17.10 43.11 12.56
N ASP A 175 18.39 42.80 12.49
CA ASP A 175 18.86 41.57 11.85
C ASP A 175 18.49 40.32 12.66
N GLN A 176 18.48 40.42 13.99
CA GLN A 176 17.93 39.40 14.90
C GLN A 176 16.43 39.18 14.65
N LYS A 177 15.65 40.27 14.52
CA LYS A 177 14.22 40.20 14.22
C LYS A 177 13.93 39.49 12.89
N LYS A 178 14.77 39.69 11.87
CA LYS A 178 14.70 38.96 10.59
C LYS A 178 15.07 37.48 10.73
N LYS A 179 16.00 37.11 11.61
CA LYS A 179 16.34 35.70 11.88
C LYS A 179 15.24 34.98 12.65
N LEU A 180 14.66 35.64 13.66
CA LEU A 180 13.51 35.13 14.41
C LEU A 180 12.28 34.88 13.52
N SER A 181 12.05 35.72 12.49
CA SER A 181 10.95 35.49 11.54
C SER A 181 11.17 34.25 10.67
N LYS A 182 12.42 33.97 10.26
CA LYS A 182 12.79 32.72 9.56
C LYS A 182 12.58 31.50 10.44
N PHE A 183 13.06 31.52 11.69
CA PHE A 183 12.80 30.43 12.63
C PHE A 183 11.31 30.23 12.89
N SER A 184 10.51 31.29 12.94
CA SER A 184 9.05 31.18 13.06
C SER A 184 8.43 30.39 11.89
N SER A 185 8.93 30.58 10.67
CA SER A 185 8.46 29.80 9.52
C SER A 185 8.87 28.32 9.61
N GLU A 186 10.10 28.03 10.02
CA GLU A 186 10.60 26.66 10.20
C GLU A 186 9.85 25.92 11.33
N ILE A 187 9.59 26.59 12.46
CA ILE A 187 8.77 26.06 13.56
C ILE A 187 7.36 25.70 13.08
N LYS A 188 6.74 26.52 12.21
CA LYS A 188 5.41 26.20 11.66
C LYS A 188 5.42 24.92 10.80
N THR A 189 6.46 24.72 10.00
CA THR A 189 6.59 23.48 9.20
C THR A 189 6.72 22.26 10.11
N ILE A 190 7.52 22.37 11.18
CA ILE A 190 7.72 21.32 12.19
C ILE A 190 6.43 20.97 12.92
N ILE A 191 5.66 21.97 13.34
CA ILE A 191 4.35 21.76 13.98
C ILE A 191 3.36 21.09 13.01
N SER A 192 3.38 21.47 11.73
CA SER A 192 2.50 20.85 10.73
C SER A 192 2.81 19.36 10.52
N VAL A 193 4.10 19.00 10.48
CA VAL A 193 4.55 17.60 10.43
C VAL A 193 4.15 16.86 11.70
N GLN A 194 4.35 17.47 12.87
CA GLN A 194 3.98 16.88 14.15
C GLN A 194 2.46 16.61 14.25
N LYS A 195 1.63 17.54 13.76
CA LYS A 195 0.18 17.34 13.68
C LYS A 195 -0.20 16.17 12.76
N ILE A 196 0.54 15.95 11.68
CA ILE A 196 0.35 14.79 10.80
C ILE A 196 0.72 13.49 11.54
N LEU A 197 1.79 13.50 12.35
CA LEU A 197 2.18 12.33 13.16
C LEU A 197 1.14 12.02 14.24
N GLU A 198 0.70 13.02 14.99
CA GLU A 198 -0.31 12.91 16.05
C GLU A 198 -1.67 12.42 15.52
N SER A 199 -2.10 12.96 14.37
CA SER A 199 -3.35 12.54 13.71
C SER A 199 -3.36 11.07 13.29
N ASN A 200 -2.20 10.42 13.20
CA ASN A 200 -2.08 9.01 12.85
C ASN A 200 -1.85 8.08 14.07
N ASN A 201 -2.11 8.57 15.30
CA ASN A 201 -2.04 7.80 16.56
C ASN A 201 -0.69 7.13 16.82
N ILE A 202 0.40 7.88 16.62
CA ILE A 202 1.72 7.49 17.13
C ILE A 202 1.93 8.31 18.38
N PRO A 203 2.15 7.67 19.55
CA PRO A 203 2.49 8.43 20.74
C PRO A 203 3.78 9.19 20.47
N VAL A 204 3.69 10.52 20.47
CA VAL A 204 4.83 11.45 20.48
C VAL A 204 5.58 11.34 21.83
N ASP A 205 4.98 10.67 22.81
CA ASP A 205 5.53 10.39 24.14
C ASP A 205 6.45 9.15 24.13
N SER A 206 7.64 9.29 23.57
CA SER A 206 8.87 8.62 24.04
C SER A 206 10.02 8.99 23.12
N PHE A 207 10.66 10.14 23.37
CA PHE A 207 12.11 10.31 23.51
C PHE A 207 12.39 11.77 23.88
#